data_AF-A0A0P9CCU9-F1
#
_entry.id   AF-A0A0P9CCU9-F1
#
_cell.length_a   1.000
_cell.length_b   1.000
_cell.length_c   1.000
_cell.angle_alpha   90.00
_cell.angle_beta   90.00
_cell.angle_gamma   90.00
#
_symmetry.space_group_name_H-M   'P 1'
#
loop_
_entity.id
_entity.type
_entity.pdbx_description
1 polymer ?
#
loop_
_entity_poly.entity_id
_entity_poly.type
_entity_poly.pdbx_seq_one_letter_code
_entity_poly.pdbx_strand_id
1 'polypeptide(L)'
;MGAITPLGNSVPEFWDGMVAGRSGVRLATRYDIADFPYVIAAEVQNFEPRDYMDAKAARRMARFAQFAVAAAGEALRDSGLDLERVDRSRVAVDIGTSLGGTANVEEQIQSFVAKGRKRVDAFYLPTFIYNMAACQVAIAYGLHGPTTAPVLACATGTYAIGEAAR
;
A
#
# COMPACT_ATOMS: atom_id res chain seq x y z
N MET A 1 5.21 -15.07 1.33
CA MET A 1 4.94 -14.07 0.28
C MET A 1 3.55 -13.49 0.47
N GLY A 2 3.32 -12.27 0.00
CA GLY A 2 2.00 -11.65 0.02
C GLY A 2 1.82 -10.68 -1.14
N ALA A 3 0.61 -10.57 -1.68
CA ALA A 3 0.37 -9.82 -2.92
C ALA A 3 -1.04 -9.21 -2.99
N ILE A 4 -1.11 -7.91 -3.31
CA ILE A 4 -2.34 -7.21 -3.69
C ILE A 4 -2.14 -6.63 -5.09
N THR A 5 -2.86 -7.15 -6.08
CA THR A 5 -2.57 -6.89 -7.50
C THR A 5 -3.86 -6.72 -8.32
N PRO A 6 -3.77 -6.18 -9.54
CA PRO A 6 -4.90 -6.14 -10.48
C PRO A 6 -5.41 -7.51 -10.94
N LEU A 7 -4.67 -8.60 -10.66
CA LEU A 7 -4.99 -9.98 -11.03
C LEU A 7 -5.49 -10.83 -9.85
N GLY A 8 -5.44 -10.30 -8.63
CA GLY A 8 -5.78 -11.03 -7.42
C GLY A 8 -5.32 -10.31 -6.15
N ASN A 9 -6.06 -10.49 -5.07
CA ASN A 9 -5.79 -9.90 -3.75
C ASN A 9 -5.10 -10.90 -2.80
N SER A 10 -4.51 -11.95 -3.36
CA SER A 10 -3.67 -12.93 -2.68
C SER A 10 -2.63 -13.51 -3.64
N VAL A 11 -1.58 -14.13 -3.12
CA VAL A 11 -0.55 -14.83 -3.89
C VAL A 11 -1.16 -15.94 -4.77
N PRO A 12 -2.06 -16.82 -4.27
CA PRO A 12 -2.68 -17.83 -5.12
C PRO A 12 -3.49 -17.26 -6.27
N GLU A 13 -4.31 -16.22 -6.02
CA GLU A 13 -5.12 -15.58 -7.07
C GLU A 13 -4.23 -14.88 -8.12
N PHE A 14 -3.21 -14.16 -7.66
CA PHE A 14 -2.24 -13.49 -8.52
C PHE A 14 -1.51 -14.49 -9.42
N TRP A 15 -1.02 -15.58 -8.83
CA TRP A 15 -0.27 -16.61 -9.55
C TRP A 15 -1.15 -17.33 -10.59
N ASP A 16 -2.35 -17.75 -10.19
CA ASP A 16 -3.31 -18.36 -11.12
C ASP A 16 -3.67 -17.42 -12.28
N GLY A 17 -3.83 -16.12 -11.99
CA GLY A 17 -4.07 -15.09 -13.00
C GLY A 17 -2.94 -14.95 -14.01
N MET A 18 -1.72 -14.94 -13.50
CA MET A 18 -0.53 -14.83 -14.33
C MET A 18 -0.34 -16.06 -15.23
N VAL A 19 -0.43 -17.28 -14.67
CA VAL A 19 -0.23 -18.53 -15.41
C VAL A 19 -1.33 -18.76 -16.45
N ALA A 20 -2.57 -18.36 -16.15
CA ALA A 20 -3.68 -18.43 -17.09
C ALA A 20 -3.66 -17.34 -18.18
N GLY A 21 -2.67 -16.42 -18.17
CA GLY A 21 -2.55 -15.34 -19.15
C GLY A 21 -3.65 -14.29 -19.05
N ARG A 22 -4.25 -14.10 -17.86
CA ARG A 22 -5.29 -13.09 -17.65
C ARG A 22 -4.68 -11.69 -17.63
N SER A 23 -5.35 -10.73 -18.27
CA SER A 23 -4.97 -9.32 -18.20
C SER A 23 -5.72 -8.60 -17.07
N GLY A 24 -5.01 -7.85 -16.25
CA GLY A 24 -5.60 -6.96 -15.24
C GLY A 24 -5.92 -5.57 -15.78
N VAL A 25 -5.58 -5.29 -17.04
CA VAL A 25 -5.81 -4.00 -17.70
C VAL A 25 -7.25 -3.92 -18.19
N ARG A 26 -7.94 -2.82 -17.85
CA ARG A 26 -9.32 -2.53 -18.25
C ARG A 26 -9.51 -1.02 -18.38
N LEU A 27 -10.70 -0.57 -18.79
CA LEU A 27 -11.07 0.84 -18.70
C LEU A 27 -10.94 1.31 -17.25
N ALA A 28 -10.32 2.47 -17.05
CA ALA A 28 -10.17 3.03 -15.72
C ALA A 28 -11.54 3.40 -15.15
N THR A 29 -11.74 3.10 -13.86
CA THR A 29 -13.02 3.33 -13.16
C THR A 29 -12.85 4.27 -11.96
N ARG A 30 -11.60 4.56 -11.57
CA ARG A 30 -11.29 5.38 -10.40
C ARG A 30 -11.24 6.88 -10.65
N TYR A 31 -11.33 7.31 -11.90
CA TYR A 31 -11.38 8.72 -12.31
C TYR A 31 -12.26 8.86 -13.54
N ASP A 32 -12.76 10.08 -13.80
CA ASP A 32 -13.49 10.37 -15.02
C ASP A 32 -12.54 10.33 -16.22
N ILE A 33 -12.81 9.44 -17.16
CA ILE A 33 -11.96 9.18 -18.33
C ILE A 33 -12.34 10.04 -19.54
N ALA A 34 -13.44 10.80 -19.50
CA ALA A 34 -14.02 11.45 -20.68
C ALA A 34 -13.04 12.36 -21.44
N ASP A 35 -12.18 13.08 -20.72
CA ASP A 35 -11.25 14.07 -21.28
C ASP A 35 -9.79 13.61 -21.28
N PHE A 36 -9.51 12.33 -20.99
CA PHE A 36 -8.14 11.81 -20.94
C PHE A 36 -7.74 11.11 -22.24
N PRO A 37 -6.51 11.37 -22.77
CA PRO A 37 -5.99 10.66 -23.94
C PRO A 37 -5.69 9.17 -23.66
N TYR A 38 -5.60 8.78 -22.38
CA TYR A 38 -5.38 7.41 -21.94
C TYR A 38 -6.46 7.00 -20.95
N VAL A 39 -7.20 5.94 -21.29
CA VAL A 39 -8.42 5.54 -20.58
C VAL A 39 -8.35 4.13 -19.97
N ILE A 40 -7.18 3.49 -20.03
CA ILE A 40 -6.96 2.14 -19.49
C ILE A 40 -6.03 2.17 -18.28
N ALA A 41 -6.30 1.31 -17.30
CA ALA A 41 -5.50 1.12 -16.12
C ALA A 41 -5.58 -0.32 -15.60
N ALA A 42 -4.57 -0.74 -14.84
CA ALA A 42 -4.59 -1.99 -14.10
C ALA A 42 -4.93 -1.70 -12.63
N GLU A 43 -6.23 -1.61 -12.35
CA GLU A 43 -6.73 -1.28 -11.01
C GLU A 43 -6.91 -2.54 -10.16
N VAL A 44 -6.49 -2.52 -8.89
CA VAL A 44 -6.86 -3.55 -7.90
C VAL A 44 -8.38 -3.56 -7.70
N GLN A 45 -9.00 -4.71 -7.94
CA GLN A 45 -10.46 -4.91 -7.87
C GLN A 45 -10.87 -5.54 -6.54
N ASN A 46 -12.11 -5.27 -6.10
CA ASN A 46 -12.74 -5.93 -4.95
C ASN A 46 -11.89 -5.93 -3.66
N PHE A 47 -11.03 -4.92 -3.48
CA PHE A 47 -10.23 -4.76 -2.27
C PHE A 47 -11.01 -3.98 -1.22
N GLU A 48 -11.34 -4.64 -0.12
CA GLU A 48 -11.97 -4.06 1.06
C GLU A 48 -10.93 -3.96 2.21
N PRO A 49 -10.50 -2.75 2.61
CA PRO A 49 -9.51 -2.58 3.66
C PRO A 49 -9.89 -3.25 4.99
N ARG A 50 -11.19 -3.30 5.30
CA ARG A 50 -11.71 -3.85 6.57
C ARG A 50 -11.45 -5.34 6.75
N ASP A 51 -11.12 -6.05 5.67
CA ASP A 51 -10.73 -7.46 5.75
C ASP A 51 -9.33 -7.66 6.33
N TYR A 52 -8.51 -6.59 6.38
CA TYR A 52 -7.10 -6.64 6.75
C TYR A 52 -6.75 -5.74 7.95
N MET A 53 -7.58 -4.75 8.27
CA MET A 53 -7.33 -3.79 9.34
C MET A 53 -8.65 -3.24 9.91
N ASP A 54 -8.60 -2.72 11.13
CA ASP A 54 -9.80 -2.12 11.74
C ASP A 54 -10.28 -0.87 10.98
N ALA A 55 -11.55 -0.50 11.18
CA ALA A 55 -12.17 0.62 10.48
C ALA A 55 -11.49 1.99 10.75
N LYS A 56 -10.88 2.16 11.93
CA LYS A 56 -10.18 3.40 12.29
C LYS A 56 -8.86 3.50 11.55
N ALA A 57 -8.12 2.40 11.45
CA ALA A 57 -6.89 2.25 10.71
C ALA A 57 -7.15 2.44 9.20
N ALA A 58 -8.15 1.73 8.66
CA ALA A 58 -8.55 1.85 7.24
C ALA A 58 -8.83 3.30 6.83
N ARG A 59 -9.58 4.06 7.65
CA ARG A 59 -9.93 5.46 7.36
C ARG A 59 -8.72 6.41 7.40
N ARG A 60 -7.71 6.11 8.20
CA ARG A 60 -6.54 6.98 8.42
C ARG A 60 -5.35 6.65 7.51
N MET A 61 -5.43 5.57 6.76
CA MET A 61 -4.42 5.14 5.81
C MET A 61 -4.82 5.48 4.38
N ALA A 62 -3.84 5.92 3.59
CA ALA A 62 -4.01 5.97 2.14
C ALA A 62 -3.94 4.56 1.53
N ARG A 63 -4.51 4.43 0.33
CA ARG A 63 -4.67 3.14 -0.36
C ARG A 63 -3.35 2.38 -0.55
N PHE A 64 -2.24 3.08 -0.82
CA PHE A 64 -0.94 2.43 -0.97
C PHE A 64 -0.45 1.75 0.33
N ALA A 65 -0.68 2.38 1.48
CA ALA A 65 -0.35 1.81 2.78
C ALA A 65 -1.31 0.68 3.17
N GLN A 66 -2.59 0.79 2.80
CA GLN A 66 -3.55 -0.31 3.00
C GLN A 66 -3.13 -1.57 2.24
N PHE A 67 -2.69 -1.42 0.99
CA PHE A 67 -2.15 -2.54 0.20
C PHE A 67 -0.90 -3.15 0.86
N ALA A 68 0.02 -2.31 1.35
CA ALA A 68 1.22 -2.78 2.03
C ALA A 68 0.88 -3.58 3.30
N VAL A 69 -0.06 -3.11 4.13
CA VAL A 69 -0.52 -3.84 5.33
C VAL A 69 -1.16 -5.17 4.94
N ALA A 70 -2.08 -5.17 3.98
CA ALA A 70 -2.74 -6.40 3.54
C ALA A 70 -1.74 -7.46 3.00
N ALA A 71 -0.83 -7.04 2.11
CA ALA A 71 0.21 -7.92 1.56
C ALA A 71 1.19 -8.39 2.63
N ALA A 72 1.62 -7.52 3.55
CA ALA A 72 2.51 -7.91 4.64
C ALA A 72 1.85 -8.95 5.57
N GLY A 73 0.55 -8.81 5.84
CA GLY A 73 -0.21 -9.80 6.61
C GLY A 73 -0.24 -11.17 5.97
N GLU A 74 -0.46 -11.24 4.65
CA GLU A 74 -0.36 -12.50 3.91
C GLU A 74 1.06 -13.07 3.97
N ALA A 75 2.08 -12.23 3.78
CA ALA A 75 3.48 -12.65 3.84
C ALA A 75 3.91 -13.20 5.20
N LEU A 76 3.48 -12.56 6.28
CA LEU A 76 3.73 -13.02 7.65
C LEU A 76 3.08 -14.38 7.90
N ARG A 77 1.81 -14.55 7.53
CA ARG A 77 1.12 -15.84 7.64
C ARG A 77 1.81 -16.94 6.83
N ASP A 78 2.15 -16.66 5.58
CA ASP A 78 2.81 -17.61 4.69
C ASP A 78 4.21 -18.02 5.19
N SER A 79 4.94 -17.10 5.83
CA SER A 79 6.26 -17.40 6.42
C SER A 79 6.23 -18.30 7.65
N GLY A 80 5.08 -18.42 8.32
CA GLY A 80 4.96 -19.11 9.61
C GLY A 80 5.68 -18.41 10.77
N LEU A 81 6.09 -17.14 10.61
CA LEU A 81 6.74 -16.38 11.68
C LEU A 81 5.76 -16.10 12.82
N ASP A 82 6.05 -16.68 13.99
CA ASP A 82 5.27 -16.45 15.20
C ASP A 82 5.71 -15.15 15.89
N LEU A 83 4.91 -14.10 15.71
CA LEU A 83 5.16 -12.77 16.28
C LEU A 83 5.05 -12.73 17.81
N GLU A 84 4.45 -13.71 18.46
CA GLU A 84 4.40 -13.78 19.94
C GLU A 84 5.68 -14.41 20.52
N ARG A 85 6.47 -15.10 19.69
CA ARG A 85 7.69 -15.81 20.13
C ARG A 85 8.98 -15.16 19.66
N VAL A 86 8.95 -14.45 18.55
CA VAL A 86 10.12 -13.74 18.03
C VAL A 86 10.36 -12.43 18.79
N ASP A 87 11.63 -12.06 18.95
CA ASP A 87 11.99 -10.71 19.38
C ASP A 87 11.63 -9.70 18.27
N ARG A 88 10.56 -8.93 18.47
CA ARG A 88 10.05 -7.96 17.50
C ARG A 88 11.01 -6.80 17.23
N SER A 89 11.98 -6.54 18.11
CA SER A 89 13.04 -5.54 17.86
C SER A 89 14.03 -6.00 16.77
N ARG A 90 14.01 -7.29 16.43
CA ARG A 90 14.80 -7.87 15.34
C ARG A 90 14.03 -8.08 14.05
N VAL A 91 12.75 -7.69 14.00
CA VAL A 91 11.93 -7.77 12.78
C VAL A 91 11.89 -6.39 12.15
N ALA A 92 12.64 -6.23 11.06
CA ALA A 92 12.71 -5.00 10.28
C ALA A 92 11.57 -4.91 9.26
N VAL A 93 11.27 -3.68 8.81
CA VAL A 93 10.33 -3.40 7.73
C VAL A 93 11.00 -2.49 6.71
N ASP A 94 11.28 -3.00 5.52
CA ASP A 94 11.77 -2.21 4.39
C ASP A 94 10.73 -2.23 3.26
N ILE A 95 9.94 -1.15 3.17
CA ILE A 95 8.87 -1.03 2.17
C ILE A 95 8.86 0.39 1.61
N GLY A 96 9.19 0.49 0.33
CA GLY A 96 9.15 1.75 -0.41
C GLY A 96 7.88 1.97 -1.23
N THR A 97 7.66 3.23 -1.62
CA THR A 97 6.65 3.65 -2.60
C THR A 97 7.20 4.79 -3.44
N SER A 98 6.82 4.86 -4.72
CA SER A 98 7.31 5.91 -5.62
C SER A 98 6.54 7.21 -5.53
N LEU A 99 5.24 7.16 -5.20
CA LEU A 99 4.33 8.30 -5.28
C LEU A 99 3.55 8.53 -3.97
N GLY A 100 3.63 7.60 -3.02
CA GLY A 100 2.89 7.70 -1.76
C GLY A 100 1.39 7.81 -2.00
N GLY A 101 0.75 8.74 -1.27
CA GLY A 101 -0.68 9.01 -1.37
C GLY A 101 -1.00 10.24 -2.22
N THR A 102 -0.56 10.28 -3.48
CA THR A 102 -0.79 11.45 -4.36
C THR A 102 -2.27 11.82 -4.51
N ALA A 103 -3.16 10.83 -4.59
CA ALA A 103 -4.60 11.09 -4.64
C ALA A 103 -5.11 11.82 -3.37
N ASN A 104 -4.55 11.50 -2.21
CA ASN A 104 -4.88 12.18 -0.95
C ASN A 104 -4.32 13.61 -0.92
N VAL A 105 -3.14 13.85 -1.51
CA VAL A 105 -2.59 15.21 -1.69
C VAL A 105 -3.53 16.05 -2.55
N GLU A 106 -3.98 15.52 -3.67
CA GLU A 106 -4.91 16.21 -4.56
C GLU A 106 -6.22 16.57 -3.85
N GLU A 107 -6.85 15.61 -3.16
CA GLU A 107 -8.09 15.84 -2.39
C GLU A 107 -7.90 16.95 -1.34
N GLN A 108 -6.79 16.93 -0.61
CA GLN A 108 -6.51 17.90 0.45
C GLN A 108 -6.20 19.28 -0.11
N ILE A 109 -5.52 19.39 -1.26
CA ILE A 109 -5.32 20.66 -1.96
C ILE A 109 -6.67 21.22 -2.42
N GLN A 110 -7.54 20.42 -3.04
CA GLN A 110 -8.87 20.86 -3.47
C GLN A 110 -9.71 21.34 -2.27
N SER A 111 -9.69 20.59 -1.16
CA SER A 111 -10.37 21.00 0.09
C SER A 111 -9.82 22.31 0.65
N PHE A 112 -8.49 22.48 0.65
CA PHE A 112 -7.82 23.69 1.11
C PHE A 112 -8.18 24.91 0.25
N VAL A 113 -8.14 24.79 -1.08
CA VAL A 113 -8.48 25.88 -2.00
C VAL A 113 -9.95 26.28 -1.85
N ALA A 114 -10.86 25.30 -1.76
CA ALA A 114 -12.29 25.57 -1.69
C ALA A 114 -12.76 26.09 -0.31
N LYS A 115 -12.13 25.65 0.79
CA LYS A 115 -12.68 25.83 2.15
C LYS A 115 -11.67 26.41 3.17
N GLY A 116 -10.44 26.67 2.74
CA GLY A 116 -9.38 27.26 3.54
C GLY A 116 -8.73 26.32 4.55
N ARG A 117 -7.70 26.84 5.25
CA ARG A 117 -6.80 26.07 6.14
C ARG A 117 -7.49 25.22 7.22
N LYS A 118 -8.66 25.64 7.71
CA LYS A 118 -9.38 24.94 8.79
C LYS A 118 -9.94 23.58 8.36
N ARG A 119 -9.95 23.29 7.05
CA ARG A 119 -10.46 22.03 6.47
C ARG A 119 -9.37 21.05 6.03
N VAL A 120 -8.10 21.37 6.27
CA VAL A 120 -7.00 20.43 6.10
C VAL A 120 -7.11 19.34 7.16
N ASP A 121 -7.08 18.09 6.73
CA ASP A 121 -7.21 16.94 7.63
C ASP A 121 -5.97 16.81 8.53
N ALA A 122 -6.18 16.54 9.82
CA ALA A 122 -5.08 16.38 10.78
C ALA A 122 -4.19 15.15 10.48
N PHE A 123 -4.73 14.15 9.78
CA PHE A 123 -4.04 12.97 9.28
C PHE A 123 -3.54 13.13 7.84
N TYR A 124 -3.61 14.33 7.26
CA TYR A 124 -3.11 14.58 5.91
C TYR A 124 -1.67 14.07 5.73
N LEU A 125 -0.74 14.48 6.59
CA LEU A 125 0.67 14.06 6.50
C LEU A 125 0.83 12.53 6.48
N PRO A 126 0.27 11.77 7.45
CA PRO A 126 0.26 10.31 7.40
C PRO A 126 -0.33 9.66 6.14
N THR A 127 -1.14 10.37 5.35
CA THR A 127 -1.74 9.81 4.14
C THR A 127 -0.86 9.91 2.91
N PHE A 128 0.22 10.71 2.88
CA PHE A 128 1.01 10.85 1.66
C PHE A 128 2.52 10.68 1.81
N ILE A 129 3.08 10.79 3.01
CA ILE A 129 4.53 10.64 3.19
C ILE A 129 4.95 9.22 2.76
N TYR A 130 6.02 9.13 1.98
CA TYR A 130 6.46 7.90 1.31
C TYR A 130 6.71 6.73 2.28
N ASN A 131 7.23 7.00 3.48
CA ASN A 131 7.51 5.93 4.45
C ASN A 131 6.29 5.35 5.15
N MET A 132 5.09 5.88 4.92
CA MET A 132 3.89 5.44 5.64
C MET A 132 3.48 4.01 5.30
N ALA A 133 3.87 3.44 4.16
CA ALA A 133 3.68 2.01 3.92
C ALA A 133 4.43 1.16 4.96
N ALA A 134 5.74 1.39 5.11
CA ALA A 134 6.57 0.69 6.09
C ALA A 134 6.11 0.94 7.53
N CYS A 135 5.84 2.20 7.89
CA CYS A 135 5.39 2.54 9.24
C CYS A 135 4.04 1.90 9.59
N GLN A 136 3.08 1.88 8.67
CA GLN A 136 1.77 1.27 8.94
C GLN A 136 1.86 -0.25 9.06
N VAL A 137 2.74 -0.91 8.30
CA VAL A 137 3.03 -2.34 8.48
C VAL A 137 3.66 -2.61 9.85
N ALA A 138 4.66 -1.81 10.25
CA ALA A 138 5.28 -1.93 11.56
C ALA A 138 4.26 -1.76 12.69
N ILE A 139 3.39 -0.75 12.61
CA ILE A 139 2.32 -0.49 13.59
C ILE A 139 1.30 -1.63 13.61
N ALA A 140 0.83 -2.09 12.45
CA ALA A 140 -0.22 -3.10 12.34
C ALA A 140 0.20 -4.46 12.94
N TYR A 141 1.48 -4.80 12.83
CA TYR A 141 2.02 -6.08 13.30
C TYR A 141 2.94 -5.96 14.54
N GLY A 142 3.05 -4.76 15.13
CA GLY A 142 3.85 -4.52 16.33
C GLY A 142 5.35 -4.76 16.14
N LEU A 143 5.89 -4.47 14.96
CA LEU A 143 7.30 -4.69 14.60
C LEU A 143 8.13 -3.49 15.06
N HIS A 144 9.21 -3.76 15.79
CA HIS A 144 9.99 -2.71 16.47
C HIS A 144 11.44 -2.61 15.96
N GLY A 145 11.79 -3.41 14.95
CA GLY A 145 13.09 -3.34 14.31
C GLY A 145 13.23 -2.13 13.38
N PRO A 146 14.38 -2.03 12.69
CA PRO A 146 14.63 -0.97 11.71
C PRO A 146 13.48 -0.86 10.71
N THR A 147 12.98 0.36 10.50
CA THR A 147 11.90 0.64 9.55
C THR A 147 12.38 1.65 8.53
N THR A 148 12.54 1.22 7.28
CA THR A 148 13.08 1.99 6.16
C THR A 148 12.09 2.00 5.00
N ALA A 149 12.20 3.03 4.16
CA ALA A 149 11.32 3.21 3.00
C ALA A 149 12.10 3.91 1.88
N PRO A 150 12.88 3.16 1.09
CA PRO A 150 13.61 3.72 -0.04
C PRO A 150 12.63 4.18 -1.13
N VAL A 151 13.04 5.18 -1.90
CA VAL A 151 12.23 5.75 -3.00
C VAL A 151 13.11 5.87 -4.24
N LEU A 152 12.94 4.94 -5.19
CA LEU A 152 13.72 4.86 -6.43
C LEU A 152 12.82 4.60 -7.65
N ALA A 153 11.68 5.30 -7.75
CA ALA A 153 10.70 5.12 -8.83
C ALA A 153 10.38 3.62 -9.07
N CYS A 154 10.38 3.15 -10.31
CA CYS A 154 10.07 1.76 -10.65
C CYS A 154 10.99 0.72 -9.97
N ALA A 155 12.22 1.11 -9.59
CA ALA A 155 13.17 0.23 -8.91
C ALA A 155 12.93 0.13 -7.39
N THR A 156 11.99 0.91 -6.83
CA THR A 156 11.73 1.01 -5.39
C THR A 156 11.56 -0.35 -4.72
N GLY A 157 10.68 -1.20 -5.27
CA GLY A 157 10.39 -2.51 -4.68
C GLY A 157 11.62 -3.43 -4.70
N THR A 158 12.33 -3.49 -5.83
CA THR A 158 13.54 -4.31 -5.97
C THR A 158 14.67 -3.81 -5.05
N TYR A 159 14.85 -2.49 -4.94
CA TYR A 159 15.85 -1.90 -4.07
C TYR A 159 15.55 -2.17 -2.59
N ALA A 160 14.29 -2.02 -2.16
CA ALA A 160 13.87 -2.34 -0.79
C ALA A 160 14.19 -3.79 -0.42
N ILE A 161 13.89 -4.75 -1.30
CA ILE A 161 14.23 -6.17 -1.09
C ILE A 161 15.76 -6.37 -1.02
N GLY A 162 16.51 -5.68 -1.88
CA GLY A 162 17.98 -5.78 -1.90
C GLY A 162 18.64 -5.19 -0.66
N GLU A 163 18.12 -4.09 -0.12
CA GLU A 163 18.59 -3.49 1.13
C GLU A 163 18.20 -4.34 2.34
N ALA A 164 16.99 -4.91 2.35
CA ALA A 164 16.54 -5.79 3.43
C ALA A 164 17.35 -7.08 3.57
N ALA A 165 18.08 -7.49 2.52
CA ALA A 165 18.97 -8.64 2.54
C ALA A 165 20.36 -8.35 3.16
N ARG A 166 20.65 -7.09 3.50
CA ARG A 166 21.92 -6.63 4.07
C ARG A 166 21.84 -6.50 5.59
#